data_AF-A0A9R1QN58-F1
#
_entry.id   AF-A0A9R1QN58-F1
#
_cell.length_a   1.000
_cell.length_b   1.000
_cell.length_c   1.000
_cell.angle_alpha   90.00
_cell.angle_beta   90.00
_cell.angle_gamma   90.00
#
_symmetry.space_group_name_H-M   'P 1'
#
loop_
_entity.id
_entity.type
_entity.pdbx_description
1 polymer ?
#
loop_
_entity_poly.entity_id
_entity_poly.type
_entity_poly.pdbx_seq_one_letter_code
_entity_poly.pdbx_strand_id
1 'polypeptide(L)'
;MRKAAALAAVAAVAAAAAIAVRQRLREARRWARVAAVLSDLQERCVAPAARLLQVSDAMDVEMRAGLASEDGSKLKMLVTYVDSLPSGDEKGLFYALDLGGTNFRVLRVQLGGKEQRVIKQESVGVSIPQHLMSRSSHELFDFIAAALAKFVASEGEDYHLPEGTQRELGFTFSFPVKQTSISSGTLIKWTKGFAIEEMVGKDIVAELNEAIKRQGLVMKVSTLVNDTVGTLAAGRYVDNDTMVAVILGTGTNAAYIEHGDAIPKWHAPLPKSGDMVINMEWGNFKSAHLPLTEFDQALDAESLNPGEQVYGVALDIQFMRS
;
A
#
# COMPACT_ATOMS: atom_id res chain seq x y z
N MET A 1 -48.41 8.70 64.40
CA MET A 1 -48.24 8.34 62.97
C MET A 1 -47.54 9.41 62.13
N ARG A 2 -47.94 10.69 62.16
CA ARG A 2 -47.32 11.76 61.34
C ARG A 2 -45.80 12.00 61.56
N LYS A 3 -45.32 11.95 62.81
CA LYS A 3 -43.88 12.13 63.13
C LYS A 3 -42.99 10.99 62.59
N ALA A 4 -43.48 9.75 62.64
CA ALA A 4 -42.76 8.59 62.12
C ALA A 4 -42.67 8.62 60.57
N ALA A 5 -43.76 9.03 59.90
CA ALA A 5 -43.77 9.21 58.46
C ALA A 5 -42.82 10.34 58.00
N ALA A 6 -42.75 11.45 58.74
CA ALA A 6 -41.81 12.53 58.46
C ALA A 6 -40.34 12.12 58.63
N LEU A 7 -40.02 11.37 59.69
CA LEU A 7 -38.68 10.81 59.92
C LEU A 7 -38.26 9.82 58.82
N ALA A 8 -39.17 8.95 58.39
CA ALA A 8 -38.92 8.01 57.30
C ALA A 8 -38.68 8.73 55.96
N ALA A 9 -39.44 9.79 55.66
CA ALA A 9 -39.24 10.59 54.45
C ALA A 9 -37.88 11.33 54.46
N VAL A 10 -37.49 11.92 55.59
CA VAL A 10 -36.17 12.59 55.73
C VAL A 10 -35.02 11.58 55.58
N ALA A 11 -35.15 10.39 56.16
CA ALA A 11 -34.15 9.33 56.03
C ALA A 11 -34.03 8.84 54.57
N ALA A 12 -35.15 8.70 53.86
CA ALA A 12 -35.15 8.30 52.44
C ALA A 12 -34.51 9.36 51.54
N VAL A 13 -34.79 10.65 51.76
CA VAL A 13 -34.17 11.76 51.01
C VAL A 13 -32.66 11.84 51.29
N ALA A 14 -32.24 11.69 52.56
CA ALA A 14 -30.82 11.67 52.93
C ALA A 14 -30.08 10.47 52.29
N ALA A 15 -30.71 9.29 52.27
CA ALA A 15 -30.15 8.11 51.61
C ALA A 15 -30.04 8.30 50.08
N ALA A 16 -31.07 8.84 49.42
CA ALA A 16 -31.04 9.14 48.00
C ALA A 16 -29.96 10.18 47.65
N ALA A 17 -29.81 11.25 48.45
CA ALA A 17 -28.76 12.24 48.29
C ALA A 17 -27.35 11.63 48.48
N ALA A 18 -27.16 10.77 49.48
CA ALA A 18 -25.89 10.08 49.70
C ALA A 18 -25.53 9.13 48.54
N ILE A 19 -26.53 8.45 47.95
CA ILE A 19 -26.34 7.62 46.75
C ILE A 19 -25.96 8.48 45.55
N ALA A 20 -26.67 9.59 45.31
CA ALA A 20 -26.35 10.50 44.20
C ALA A 20 -24.96 11.13 44.34
N VAL A 21 -24.53 11.52 45.54
CA VAL A 21 -23.17 12.01 45.81
C VAL A 21 -22.14 10.92 45.57
N ARG A 22 -22.37 9.68 46.03
CA ARG A 22 -21.48 8.54 45.75
C ARG A 22 -21.38 8.23 44.26
N GLN A 23 -22.49 8.31 43.52
CA GLN A 23 -22.51 8.13 42.07
C GLN A 23 -21.70 9.23 41.37
N ARG A 24 -21.92 10.51 41.71
CA ARG A 24 -21.13 11.63 41.18
C ARG A 24 -19.64 11.51 41.49
N LEU A 25 -19.26 11.09 42.71
CA LEU A 25 -17.86 10.86 43.08
C LEU A 25 -17.23 9.69 42.30
N ARG A 26 -18.00 8.62 42.04
CA ARG A 26 -17.55 7.50 41.19
C ARG A 26 -17.35 7.95 39.75
N GLU A 27 -18.29 8.72 39.20
CA GLU A 27 -18.18 9.30 37.85
C GLU A 27 -16.99 10.26 37.76
N ALA A 28 -16.80 11.16 38.72
CA ALA A 28 -15.66 12.07 38.77
C ALA A 28 -14.32 11.31 38.84
N ARG A 29 -14.23 10.25 39.66
CA ARG A 29 -13.04 9.37 39.71
C ARG A 29 -12.82 8.64 38.39
N ARG A 30 -13.88 8.20 37.72
CA ARG A 30 -13.79 7.57 36.39
C ARG A 30 -13.24 8.56 35.37
N TRP A 31 -13.80 9.77 35.31
CA TRP A 31 -13.33 10.82 34.41
C TRP A 31 -11.91 11.28 34.69
N ALA A 32 -11.50 11.36 35.96
CA ALA A 32 -10.12 11.65 36.33
C ALA A 32 -9.15 10.56 35.82
N ARG A 33 -9.54 9.27 35.90
CA ARG A 33 -8.75 8.18 35.33
C ARG A 33 -8.67 8.26 33.80
N VAL A 34 -9.79 8.52 33.13
CA VAL A 34 -9.82 8.71 31.67
C VAL A 34 -8.93 9.88 31.26
N ALA A 35 -9.02 11.01 31.95
CA ALA A 35 -8.18 12.17 31.67
C ALA A 35 -6.68 11.88 31.85
N ALA A 36 -6.32 11.10 32.88
CA ALA A 36 -4.93 10.68 33.08
C ALA A 36 -4.42 9.77 31.94
N VAL A 37 -5.22 8.80 31.51
CA VAL A 37 -4.87 7.93 30.36
C VAL A 37 -4.72 8.74 29.07
N LEU A 38 -5.66 9.66 28.80
CA LEU A 38 -5.59 10.53 27.62
C LEU A 38 -4.37 11.46 27.65
N SER A 39 -4.01 11.98 28.83
CA SER A 39 -2.81 12.83 28.99
C SER A 39 -1.53 12.04 28.72
N ASP A 40 -1.40 10.83 29.28
CA ASP A 40 -0.25 9.95 29.05
C ASP A 40 -0.13 9.55 27.57
N LEU A 41 -1.26 9.20 26.93
CA LEU A 41 -1.29 8.90 25.50
C LEU A 41 -0.86 10.11 24.66
N GLN A 42 -1.39 11.30 24.97
CA GLN A 42 -1.01 12.53 24.28
C GLN A 42 0.49 12.79 24.42
N GLU A 43 1.06 12.70 25.63
CA GLU A 43 2.48 12.93 25.87
C GLU A 43 3.37 11.94 25.10
N ARG A 44 2.98 10.67 25.02
CA ARG A 44 3.76 9.64 24.32
C ARG A 44 3.69 9.75 22.80
N CYS A 45 2.53 10.12 22.26
CA CYS A 45 2.32 10.30 20.81
C CYS A 45 2.83 11.65 20.29
N VAL A 46 3.27 12.58 21.15
CA VAL A 46 3.80 13.87 20.72
C VAL A 46 5.06 13.67 19.86
N ALA A 47 4.98 14.20 18.64
CA ALA A 47 6.04 14.20 17.63
C ALA A 47 6.46 15.65 17.33
N PRO A 48 7.25 16.29 18.21
CA PRO A 48 7.72 17.66 17.97
C PRO A 48 8.69 17.67 16.78
N ALA A 49 8.88 18.85 16.17
CA ALA A 49 9.74 19.01 14.99
C ALA A 49 11.14 18.37 15.17
N ALA A 50 11.76 18.52 16.34
CA ALA A 50 13.06 17.92 16.63
C ALA A 50 13.05 16.38 16.55
N ARG A 51 11.96 15.72 17.02
CA ARG A 51 11.82 14.26 16.92
C ARG A 51 11.55 13.84 15.47
N LEU A 52 10.75 14.60 14.73
CA LEU A 52 10.50 14.34 13.31
C LEU A 52 11.79 14.43 12.47
N LEU A 53 12.69 15.38 12.79
CA LEU A 53 14.01 15.44 12.18
C LEU A 53 14.84 14.20 12.48
N GLN A 54 14.84 13.69 13.72
CA GLN A 54 15.52 12.44 14.06
C GLN A 54 14.94 11.22 13.33
N VAL A 55 13.62 11.19 13.12
CA VAL A 55 12.98 10.14 12.31
C VAL A 55 13.41 10.26 10.84
N SER A 56 13.48 11.47 10.30
CA SER A 56 13.97 11.74 8.95
C SER A 56 15.43 11.31 8.77
N ASP A 57 16.30 11.65 9.71
CA ASP A 57 17.72 11.28 9.68
C ASP A 57 17.88 9.75 9.75
N ALA A 58 17.10 9.07 10.59
CA ALA A 58 17.09 7.62 10.67
C ALA A 58 16.57 6.99 9.36
N MET A 59 15.59 7.59 8.69
CA MET A 59 15.11 7.13 7.39
C MET A 59 16.21 7.24 6.32
N ASP A 60 16.93 8.37 6.24
CA ASP A 60 18.06 8.54 5.29
C ASP A 60 19.15 7.48 5.51
N VAL A 61 19.50 7.19 6.78
CA VAL A 61 20.46 6.13 7.11
C VAL A 61 19.99 4.76 6.61
N GLU A 62 18.74 4.39 6.87
CA GLU A 62 18.18 3.11 6.41
C GLU A 62 18.07 3.06 4.87
N MET A 63 17.75 4.18 4.20
CA MET A 63 17.70 4.27 2.74
C MET A 63 19.08 3.97 2.14
N ARG A 64 20.13 4.64 2.63
CA ARG A 64 21.52 4.39 2.19
C ARG A 64 21.94 2.95 2.41
N ALA A 65 21.60 2.38 3.57
CA ALA A 65 21.93 0.99 3.88
C ALA A 65 21.20 -0.01 2.97
N GLY A 66 19.92 0.22 2.64
CA GLY A 66 19.14 -0.61 1.73
C GLY A 66 19.56 -0.48 0.25
N LEU A 67 20.09 0.67 -0.16
CA LEU A 67 20.70 0.85 -1.49
C LEU A 67 22.10 0.23 -1.58
N ALA A 68 22.82 0.12 -0.45
CA ALA A 68 24.15 -0.46 -0.42
C ALA A 68 24.14 -2.00 -0.55
N SER A 69 23.14 -2.68 0.05
CA SER A 69 22.98 -4.13 -0.08
C SER A 69 21.55 -4.59 0.22
N GLU A 70 21.15 -5.75 -0.31
CA GLU A 70 19.78 -6.27 -0.21
C GLU A 70 19.31 -6.58 1.23
N ASP A 71 20.25 -6.86 2.12
CA ASP A 71 20.01 -7.17 3.53
C ASP A 71 20.58 -6.10 4.48
N GLY A 72 20.99 -4.94 3.94
CA GLY A 72 21.60 -3.86 4.71
C GLY A 72 20.63 -3.10 5.60
N SER A 73 19.33 -3.16 5.30
CA SER A 73 18.28 -2.39 5.98
C SER A 73 16.96 -3.17 6.04
N LYS A 74 16.06 -2.70 6.92
CA LYS A 74 14.65 -3.09 6.88
C LYS A 74 13.90 -2.45 5.70
N LEU A 75 14.36 -1.32 5.19
CA LEU A 75 13.96 -0.76 3.90
C LEU A 75 14.58 -1.60 2.79
N LYS A 76 13.74 -2.18 1.93
CA LYS A 76 14.24 -3.04 0.85
C LYS A 76 14.87 -2.25 -0.29
N MET A 77 14.44 -0.99 -0.51
CA MET A 77 14.98 -0.12 -1.55
C MET A 77 15.11 -0.86 -2.89
N LEU A 78 14.01 -1.45 -3.32
CA LEU A 78 13.94 -2.37 -4.46
C LEU A 78 14.16 -1.59 -5.76
N VAL A 79 15.11 -2.08 -6.57
CA VAL A 79 15.35 -1.57 -7.92
C VAL A 79 14.20 -2.00 -8.82
N THR A 80 13.56 -1.05 -9.48
CA THR A 80 12.30 -1.28 -10.23
C THR A 80 12.52 -1.51 -11.72
N TYR A 81 13.74 -1.28 -12.24
CA TYR A 81 14.05 -1.28 -13.67
C TYR A 81 13.27 -0.23 -14.47
N VAL A 82 12.57 0.70 -13.81
CA VAL A 82 11.96 1.87 -14.43
C VAL A 82 12.98 2.99 -14.42
N ASP A 83 13.62 3.20 -15.57
CA ASP A 83 14.65 4.20 -15.77
C ASP A 83 14.21 5.38 -16.65
N SER A 84 13.03 5.25 -17.27
CA SER A 84 12.34 6.30 -18.00
C SER A 84 10.90 6.35 -17.55
N LEU A 85 10.50 7.46 -16.96
CA LEU A 85 9.11 7.72 -16.62
C LEU A 85 8.35 8.34 -17.81
N PRO A 86 7.00 8.32 -17.77
CA PRO A 86 6.20 8.90 -18.84
C PRO A 86 6.50 10.38 -19.06
N SER A 87 6.55 10.76 -20.32
CA SER A 87 6.89 12.09 -20.83
C SER A 87 5.67 12.95 -21.15
N GLY A 88 4.53 12.31 -21.40
CA GLY A 88 3.35 12.93 -21.98
C GLY A 88 3.20 12.74 -23.48
N ASP A 89 4.25 12.31 -24.18
CA ASP A 89 4.27 12.13 -25.63
C ASP A 89 3.68 10.78 -26.08
N GLU A 90 3.31 9.92 -25.13
CA GLU A 90 2.80 8.57 -25.36
C GLU A 90 1.51 8.58 -26.21
N LYS A 91 1.44 7.65 -27.16
CA LYS A 91 0.31 7.50 -28.10
C LYS A 91 -0.05 6.03 -28.25
N GLY A 92 -1.34 5.75 -28.40
CA GLY A 92 -1.84 4.41 -28.67
C GLY A 92 -2.76 3.88 -27.58
N LEU A 93 -3.15 2.62 -27.75
CA LEU A 93 -4.02 1.89 -26.84
C LEU A 93 -3.20 1.03 -25.89
N PHE A 94 -3.33 1.27 -24.59
CA PHE A 94 -2.65 0.51 -23.54
C PHE A 94 -3.66 -0.05 -22.54
N TYR A 95 -3.33 -1.23 -22.00
CA TYR A 95 -4.09 -1.85 -20.92
C TYR A 95 -3.28 -1.79 -19.63
N ALA A 96 -3.97 -1.75 -18.50
CA ALA A 96 -3.36 -2.05 -17.21
C ALA A 96 -4.23 -2.98 -16.37
N LEU A 97 -3.55 -3.78 -15.57
CA LEU A 97 -4.11 -4.64 -14.54
C LEU A 97 -3.54 -4.17 -13.19
N ASP A 98 -4.39 -3.78 -12.27
CA ASP A 98 -4.03 -3.37 -10.92
C ASP A 98 -4.54 -4.37 -9.90
N LEU A 99 -3.63 -5.16 -9.33
CA LEU A 99 -3.91 -6.12 -8.27
C LEU A 99 -3.40 -5.58 -6.93
N GLY A 100 -4.32 -5.00 -6.16
CA GLY A 100 -4.03 -4.25 -4.93
C GLY A 100 -4.31 -4.97 -3.61
N GLY A 101 -5.20 -5.97 -3.63
CA GLY A 101 -5.72 -6.65 -2.44
C GLY A 101 -6.92 -7.54 -2.78
N THR A 102 -8.02 -7.45 -2.02
CA THR A 102 -9.25 -8.24 -2.24
C THR A 102 -10.02 -7.88 -3.51
N ASN A 103 -9.63 -6.79 -4.17
CA ASN A 103 -10.14 -6.36 -5.47
C ASN A 103 -8.97 -6.15 -6.41
N PHE A 104 -9.22 -6.34 -7.70
CA PHE A 104 -8.36 -5.87 -8.77
C PHE A 104 -9.14 -5.02 -9.75
N ARG A 105 -8.41 -4.29 -10.59
CA ARG A 105 -8.98 -3.46 -11.65
C ARG A 105 -8.34 -3.81 -12.97
N VAL A 106 -9.17 -3.91 -14.00
CA VAL A 106 -8.71 -3.89 -15.39
C VAL A 106 -9.09 -2.55 -15.99
N LEU A 107 -8.17 -1.95 -16.73
CA LEU A 107 -8.39 -0.65 -17.35
C LEU A 107 -7.71 -0.57 -18.71
N ARG A 108 -8.23 0.31 -19.56
CA ARG A 108 -7.66 0.65 -20.86
C ARG A 108 -7.66 2.14 -21.05
N VAL A 109 -6.64 2.63 -21.75
CA VAL A 109 -6.46 4.04 -22.03
C VAL A 109 -6.06 4.24 -23.50
N GLN A 110 -6.71 5.20 -24.15
CA GLN A 110 -6.31 5.71 -25.45
C GLN A 110 -5.51 7.00 -25.22
N LEU A 111 -4.22 6.98 -25.55
CA LEU A 111 -3.32 8.12 -25.42
C LEU A 111 -3.14 8.82 -26.77
N GLY A 112 -3.15 10.15 -26.75
CA GLY A 112 -3.05 11.03 -27.92
C GLY A 112 -1.78 11.87 -28.00
N GLY A 113 -0.80 11.62 -27.13
CA GLY A 113 0.43 12.40 -27.01
C GLY A 113 0.23 13.73 -26.31
N LYS A 114 1.22 14.62 -26.41
CA LYS A 114 1.37 15.80 -25.55
C LYS A 114 0.16 16.73 -25.46
N GLU A 115 -0.52 16.95 -26.59
CA GLU A 115 -1.64 17.89 -26.69
C GLU A 115 -2.94 17.27 -26.16
N GLN A 116 -3.24 16.04 -26.56
CA GLN A 116 -4.51 15.38 -26.24
C GLN A 116 -4.49 14.60 -24.93
N ARG A 117 -3.30 14.22 -24.46
CA ARG A 117 -3.06 13.39 -23.27
C ARG A 117 -3.92 12.13 -23.30
N VAL A 118 -4.77 11.93 -22.29
CA VAL A 118 -5.73 10.83 -22.22
C VAL A 118 -6.97 11.20 -23.03
N ILE A 119 -7.15 10.57 -24.19
CA ILE A 119 -8.34 10.76 -25.04
C ILE A 119 -9.55 10.07 -24.39
N LYS A 120 -9.36 8.83 -23.95
CA LYS A 120 -10.42 8.01 -23.36
C LYS A 120 -9.84 7.03 -22.37
N GLN A 121 -10.54 6.81 -21.27
CA GLN A 121 -10.19 5.80 -20.28
C GLN A 121 -11.44 5.05 -19.83
N GLU A 122 -11.29 3.75 -19.61
CA GLU A 122 -12.33 2.92 -19.02
C GLU A 122 -11.70 1.96 -18.01
N SER A 123 -12.41 1.66 -16.93
CA SER A 123 -11.93 0.72 -15.91
C SER A 123 -13.08 -0.05 -15.28
N VAL A 124 -12.82 -1.30 -14.91
CA VAL A 124 -13.75 -2.19 -14.24
C VAL A 124 -13.06 -2.79 -13.02
N GLY A 125 -13.66 -2.59 -11.84
CA GLY A 125 -13.25 -3.24 -10.60
C GLY A 125 -13.89 -4.63 -10.48
N VAL A 126 -13.11 -5.60 -10.02
CA VAL A 126 -13.54 -6.99 -9.82
C VAL A 126 -13.13 -7.45 -8.43
N SER A 127 -14.11 -7.91 -7.65
CA SER A 127 -13.85 -8.52 -6.35
C SER A 127 -13.32 -9.94 -6.54
N ILE A 128 -12.26 -10.27 -5.81
CA ILE A 128 -11.67 -11.61 -5.82
C ILE A 128 -12.45 -12.48 -4.84
N PRO A 129 -13.03 -13.60 -5.27
CA PRO A 129 -13.59 -14.58 -4.34
C PRO A 129 -12.55 -15.01 -3.31
N GLN A 130 -12.89 -14.92 -2.02
CA GLN A 130 -11.93 -15.11 -0.91
C GLN A 130 -11.16 -16.44 -1.01
N HIS A 131 -11.81 -17.52 -1.45
CA HIS A 131 -11.16 -18.82 -1.61
C HIS A 131 -10.02 -18.82 -2.63
N LEU A 132 -10.03 -17.92 -3.63
CA LEU A 132 -8.95 -17.81 -4.62
C LEU A 132 -7.69 -17.16 -4.06
N MET A 133 -7.77 -16.48 -2.91
CA MET A 133 -6.63 -15.79 -2.29
C MET A 133 -5.66 -16.76 -1.59
N SER A 134 -6.05 -18.02 -1.39
CA SER A 134 -5.26 -18.99 -0.62
C SER A 134 -5.27 -20.41 -1.22
N ARG A 135 -5.78 -20.59 -2.45
CA ARG A 135 -6.00 -21.94 -3.02
C ARG A 135 -4.91 -22.36 -3.99
N SER A 136 -4.80 -21.71 -5.14
CA SER A 136 -3.72 -21.96 -6.09
C SER A 136 -3.43 -20.76 -6.98
N SER A 137 -2.19 -20.64 -7.45
CA SER A 137 -1.80 -19.56 -8.38
C SER A 137 -2.60 -19.67 -9.67
N HIS A 138 -2.72 -20.89 -10.20
CA HIS A 138 -3.42 -21.15 -11.45
C HIS A 138 -4.87 -20.68 -11.41
N GLU A 139 -5.63 -20.99 -10.35
CA GLU A 139 -7.03 -20.54 -10.24
C GLU A 139 -7.15 -19.02 -10.10
N LEU A 140 -6.26 -18.37 -9.33
CA LEU A 140 -6.26 -16.91 -9.18
C LEU A 140 -5.96 -16.21 -10.51
N PHE A 141 -4.88 -16.60 -11.19
CA PHE A 141 -4.46 -15.94 -12.43
C PHE A 141 -5.40 -16.27 -13.59
N ASP A 142 -6.01 -17.46 -13.64
CA ASP A 142 -7.06 -17.76 -14.62
C ASP A 142 -8.30 -16.89 -14.42
N PHE A 143 -8.72 -16.67 -13.17
CA PHE A 143 -9.84 -15.78 -12.86
C PHE A 143 -9.56 -14.34 -13.31
N ILE A 144 -8.35 -13.84 -13.04
CA ILE A 144 -7.91 -12.51 -13.48
C ILE A 144 -7.86 -12.42 -15.01
N ALA A 145 -7.25 -13.41 -15.67
CA ALA A 145 -7.13 -13.44 -17.12
C ALA A 145 -8.51 -13.53 -17.81
N ALA A 146 -9.46 -14.28 -17.25
CA ALA A 146 -10.82 -14.37 -17.77
C ALA A 146 -11.56 -13.02 -17.67
N ALA A 147 -11.40 -12.30 -16.55
CA ALA A 147 -11.95 -10.96 -16.40
C ALA A 147 -11.33 -9.97 -17.39
N LEU A 148 -10.00 -10.05 -17.60
CA LEU A 148 -9.29 -9.26 -18.59
C LEU A 148 -9.75 -9.55 -20.01
N ALA A 149 -9.91 -10.83 -20.39
CA ALA A 149 -10.41 -11.23 -21.70
C ALA A 149 -11.83 -10.69 -21.95
N LYS A 150 -12.72 -10.78 -20.95
CA LYS A 150 -14.06 -10.18 -21.02
C LYS A 150 -14.03 -8.66 -21.22
N PHE A 151 -13.11 -7.97 -20.55
CA PHE A 151 -12.95 -6.52 -20.67
C PHE A 151 -12.35 -6.10 -22.02
N VAL A 152 -11.44 -6.89 -22.59
CA VAL A 152 -10.95 -6.68 -23.96
C VAL A 152 -12.06 -6.91 -24.98
N ALA A 153 -12.91 -7.91 -24.79
CA ALA A 153 -14.04 -8.18 -25.70
C ALA A 153 -15.09 -7.05 -25.72
N SER A 154 -15.12 -6.17 -24.72
CA SER A 154 -15.99 -4.99 -24.69
C SER A 154 -15.32 -3.72 -25.25
N GLU A 155 -14.26 -3.85 -26.06
CA GLU A 155 -13.61 -2.73 -26.77
C GLU A 155 -14.58 -2.06 -27.74
N GLY A 156 -14.80 -0.76 -27.54
CA GLY A 156 -15.59 0.09 -28.44
C GLY A 156 -14.74 0.71 -29.54
N GLU A 157 -15.40 1.28 -30.56
CA GLU A 157 -14.76 1.85 -31.77
C GLU A 157 -13.79 3.01 -31.50
N ASP A 158 -13.93 3.71 -30.36
CA ASP A 158 -13.04 4.82 -29.99
C ASP A 158 -11.61 4.37 -29.60
N TYR A 159 -11.41 3.07 -29.39
CA TYR A 159 -10.12 2.48 -29.05
C TYR A 159 -9.47 1.89 -30.30
N HIS A 160 -8.28 2.39 -30.62
CA HIS A 160 -7.62 2.08 -31.86
C HIS A 160 -6.37 1.27 -31.59
N LEU A 161 -6.47 -0.04 -31.77
CA LEU A 161 -5.31 -0.92 -31.85
C LEU A 161 -4.88 -1.05 -33.32
N PRO A 162 -3.64 -0.69 -33.70
CA PRO A 162 -3.17 -0.87 -35.07
C PRO A 162 -3.23 -2.35 -35.49
N GLU A 163 -3.65 -2.62 -36.73
CA GLU A 163 -3.73 -3.98 -37.24
C GLU A 163 -2.39 -4.72 -37.14
N GLY A 164 -2.44 -5.99 -36.75
CA GLY A 164 -1.25 -6.82 -36.57
C GLY A 164 -0.42 -6.52 -35.33
N THR A 165 -0.85 -5.61 -34.46
CA THR A 165 -0.18 -5.34 -33.17
C THR A 165 -0.78 -6.14 -32.03
N GLN A 166 0.06 -6.44 -31.04
CA GLN A 166 -0.34 -7.11 -29.80
C GLN A 166 -0.71 -6.06 -28.75
N ARG A 167 -1.75 -6.31 -27.94
CA ARG A 167 -2.10 -5.44 -26.81
C ARG A 167 -0.99 -5.50 -25.75
N GLU A 168 -0.55 -4.34 -25.28
CA GLU A 168 0.43 -4.23 -24.20
C GLU A 168 -0.28 -4.02 -22.86
N LEU A 169 0.16 -4.76 -21.84
CA LEU A 169 -0.38 -4.71 -20.49
C LEU A 169 0.67 -4.23 -19.48
N GLY A 170 0.38 -3.14 -18.79
CA GLY A 170 1.05 -2.77 -17.56
C GLY A 170 0.45 -3.54 -16.38
N PHE A 171 1.25 -4.34 -15.68
CA PHE A 171 0.82 -5.08 -14.50
C PHE A 171 1.30 -4.37 -13.24
N THR A 172 0.36 -3.73 -12.54
CA THR A 172 0.57 -3.20 -11.20
C THR A 172 0.29 -4.29 -10.18
N PHE A 173 1.31 -4.69 -9.43
CA PHE A 173 1.24 -5.78 -8.45
C PHE A 173 1.68 -5.29 -7.08
N SER A 174 0.72 -5.15 -6.17
CA SER A 174 0.92 -4.45 -4.89
C SER A 174 1.36 -5.39 -3.75
N PHE A 175 2.29 -6.29 -4.06
CA PHE A 175 2.94 -7.18 -3.11
C PHE A 175 4.47 -7.12 -3.30
N PRO A 176 5.26 -7.46 -2.27
CA PRO A 176 6.72 -7.45 -2.37
C PRO A 176 7.23 -8.39 -3.48
N VAL A 177 7.89 -7.81 -4.49
CA VAL A 177 8.47 -8.53 -5.62
C VAL A 177 9.95 -8.19 -5.75
N LYS A 178 10.78 -9.22 -5.95
CA LYS A 178 12.16 -9.04 -6.39
C LYS A 178 12.17 -8.96 -7.91
N GLN A 179 12.22 -7.74 -8.42
CA GLN A 179 12.19 -7.50 -9.85
C GLN A 179 13.51 -7.96 -10.50
N THR A 180 13.42 -8.56 -11.68
CA THR A 180 14.58 -9.08 -12.45
C THR A 180 14.72 -8.39 -13.80
N SER A 181 13.63 -7.76 -14.28
CA SER A 181 13.61 -6.84 -15.42
C SER A 181 12.38 -5.93 -15.33
N ILE A 182 12.22 -4.98 -16.24
CA ILE A 182 11.01 -4.14 -16.32
C ILE A 182 9.72 -4.97 -16.45
N SER A 183 9.78 -6.21 -16.93
CA SER A 183 8.61 -7.07 -17.18
C SER A 183 8.77 -8.47 -16.57
N SER A 184 9.52 -8.63 -15.49
CA SER A 184 9.67 -9.91 -14.79
C SER A 184 10.06 -9.71 -13.33
N GLY A 185 9.60 -10.58 -12.45
CA GLY A 185 9.95 -10.48 -11.03
C GLY A 185 9.37 -11.62 -10.20
N THR A 186 10.12 -12.04 -9.19
CA THR A 186 9.72 -13.14 -8.31
C THR A 186 9.01 -12.63 -7.06
N LEU A 187 7.89 -13.27 -6.70
CA LEU A 187 7.19 -12.95 -5.47
C LEU A 187 8.08 -13.24 -4.26
N ILE A 188 8.26 -12.26 -3.37
CA ILE A 188 9.02 -12.45 -2.13
C ILE A 188 8.13 -13.08 -1.05
N LYS A 189 6.95 -12.50 -0.84
CA LYS A 189 5.94 -13.01 0.10
C LYS A 189 4.57 -12.43 -0.22
N TRP A 190 3.53 -13.18 0.10
CA TRP A 190 2.17 -12.65 0.13
C TRP A 190 1.92 -11.78 1.35
N THR A 191 0.98 -10.85 1.22
CA THR A 191 0.49 -9.98 2.29
C THR A 191 -1.03 -9.82 2.12
N LYS A 192 -1.68 -8.96 2.92
CA LYS A 192 -3.08 -8.54 2.69
C LYS A 192 -4.08 -9.70 2.58
N GLY A 193 -3.86 -10.78 3.33
CA GLY A 193 -4.74 -11.96 3.37
C GLY A 193 -4.54 -12.98 2.24
N PHE A 194 -3.57 -12.78 1.35
CA PHE A 194 -3.17 -13.80 0.37
C PHE A 194 -2.24 -14.83 1.01
N ALA A 195 -2.37 -16.09 0.60
CA ALA A 195 -1.59 -17.21 1.11
C ALA A 195 -1.48 -18.35 0.08
N ILE A 196 -0.91 -18.07 -1.09
CA ILE A 196 -0.66 -19.07 -2.14
C ILE A 196 0.82 -19.45 -2.09
N GLU A 197 1.16 -20.45 -1.27
CA GLU A 197 2.55 -20.81 -0.97
C GLU A 197 3.35 -21.17 -2.23
N GLU A 198 2.75 -21.87 -3.21
CA GLU A 198 3.51 -22.30 -4.39
C GLU A 198 3.92 -21.15 -5.31
N MET A 199 3.41 -19.93 -5.11
CA MET A 199 3.78 -18.76 -5.92
C MET A 199 5.03 -18.04 -5.38
N VAL A 200 5.39 -18.26 -4.12
CA VAL A 200 6.56 -17.62 -3.50
C VAL A 200 7.83 -18.07 -4.21
N GLY A 201 8.67 -17.12 -4.61
CA GLY A 201 9.90 -17.35 -5.38
C GLY A 201 9.69 -17.57 -6.88
N LYS A 202 8.44 -17.59 -7.39
CA LYS A 202 8.14 -17.74 -8.82
C LYS A 202 7.85 -16.40 -9.50
N ASP A 203 8.05 -16.37 -10.81
CA ASP A 203 7.80 -15.20 -11.64
C ASP A 203 6.29 -14.96 -11.85
N ILE A 204 5.79 -13.86 -11.30
CA ILE A 204 4.37 -13.47 -11.35
C ILE A 204 3.93 -13.01 -12.74
N VAL A 205 4.85 -12.50 -13.56
CA VAL A 205 4.55 -12.09 -14.94
C VAL A 205 4.46 -13.31 -15.85
N ALA A 206 5.33 -14.29 -15.65
CA ALA A 206 5.24 -15.57 -16.37
C ALA A 206 3.91 -16.27 -16.09
N GLU A 207 3.49 -16.34 -14.83
CA GLU A 207 2.23 -16.96 -14.43
C GLU A 207 1.00 -16.26 -15.06
N LEU A 208 0.99 -14.91 -15.05
CA LEU A 208 -0.09 -14.14 -15.69
C LEU A 208 -0.09 -14.31 -17.22
N ASN A 209 1.07 -14.30 -17.88
CA ASN A 209 1.15 -14.49 -19.33
C ASN A 209 0.64 -15.89 -19.75
N GLU A 210 0.94 -16.93 -18.98
CA GLU A 210 0.39 -18.27 -19.25
C GLU A 210 -1.13 -18.32 -19.05
N ALA A 211 -1.67 -17.62 -18.04
CA ALA A 211 -3.12 -17.49 -17.86
C ALA A 211 -3.79 -16.72 -19.03
N ILE A 212 -3.20 -15.60 -19.46
CA ILE A 212 -3.65 -14.84 -20.64
C ILE A 212 -3.68 -15.73 -21.88
N LYS A 213 -2.63 -16.54 -22.08
CA LYS A 213 -2.53 -17.48 -23.21
C LYS A 213 -3.60 -18.58 -23.15
N ARG A 214 -3.90 -19.13 -21.96
CA ARG A 214 -5.00 -20.10 -21.78
C ARG A 214 -6.37 -19.52 -22.15
N GLN A 215 -6.56 -18.21 -21.97
CA GLN A 215 -7.78 -17.50 -22.41
C GLN A 215 -7.79 -17.15 -23.91
N GLY A 216 -6.73 -17.47 -24.66
CA GLY A 216 -6.63 -17.16 -26.09
C GLY A 216 -6.49 -15.67 -26.41
N LEU A 217 -6.06 -14.86 -25.43
CA LEU A 217 -5.96 -13.41 -25.57
C LEU A 217 -4.61 -13.01 -26.20
N VAL A 218 -4.64 -12.24 -27.30
CA VAL A 218 -3.44 -11.68 -27.94
C VAL A 218 -2.97 -10.44 -27.19
N MET A 219 -2.28 -10.68 -26.07
CA MET A 219 -1.78 -9.65 -25.16
C MET A 219 -0.48 -10.10 -24.49
N LYS A 220 0.38 -9.16 -24.10
CA LYS A 220 1.62 -9.43 -23.36
C LYS A 220 1.80 -8.42 -22.24
N VAL A 221 2.26 -8.88 -21.08
CA VAL A 221 2.75 -7.99 -20.03
C VAL A 221 4.04 -7.31 -20.50
N SER A 222 3.99 -6.01 -20.73
CA SER A 222 5.14 -5.20 -21.16
C SER A 222 5.89 -4.58 -19.99
N THR A 223 5.22 -4.43 -18.84
CA THR A 223 5.78 -3.78 -17.67
C THR A 223 5.16 -4.33 -16.40
N LEU A 224 5.99 -4.59 -15.40
CA LEU A 224 5.63 -4.90 -14.03
C LEU A 224 6.04 -3.73 -13.14
N VAL A 225 5.10 -3.22 -12.35
CA VAL A 225 5.36 -2.16 -11.37
C VAL A 225 4.68 -2.42 -10.04
N ASN A 226 5.25 -1.89 -8.97
CA ASN A 226 4.54 -1.71 -7.71
C ASN A 226 3.53 -0.54 -7.84
N ASP A 227 2.46 -0.54 -7.04
CA ASP A 227 1.43 0.52 -7.01
C ASP A 227 2.00 1.93 -6.81
N THR A 228 3.00 2.05 -5.95
CA THR A 228 3.62 3.34 -5.65
C THR A 228 4.47 3.83 -6.82
N VAL A 229 5.14 2.91 -7.54
CA VAL A 229 5.88 3.20 -8.78
C VAL A 229 4.93 3.60 -9.89
N GLY A 230 3.81 2.89 -10.05
CA GLY A 230 2.74 3.26 -11.00
C GLY A 230 2.14 4.62 -10.70
N THR A 231 1.98 4.96 -9.41
CA THR A 231 1.51 6.28 -8.96
C THR A 231 2.52 7.37 -9.30
N LEU A 232 3.82 7.12 -9.10
CA LEU A 232 4.89 8.04 -9.52
C LEU A 232 4.87 8.27 -11.04
N ALA A 233 4.73 7.20 -11.82
CA ALA A 233 4.64 7.28 -13.28
C ALA A 233 3.42 8.08 -13.75
N ALA A 234 2.26 7.87 -13.14
CA ALA A 234 1.05 8.63 -13.44
C ALA A 234 1.20 10.12 -13.04
N GLY A 235 1.82 10.40 -11.89
CA GLY A 235 2.15 11.78 -11.49
C GLY A 235 3.08 12.46 -12.48
N ARG A 236 4.15 11.76 -12.89
CA ARG A 236 5.12 12.24 -13.88
C ARG A 236 4.52 12.52 -15.25
N TYR A 237 3.57 11.68 -15.67
CA TYR A 237 2.83 11.88 -16.91
C TYR A 237 2.12 13.25 -16.94
N VAL A 238 1.64 13.72 -15.78
CA VAL A 238 0.95 15.01 -15.65
C VAL A 238 1.93 16.15 -15.37
N ASP A 239 2.91 15.92 -14.50
CA ASP A 239 3.84 16.92 -13.99
C ASP A 239 5.29 16.42 -13.96
N ASN A 240 6.14 17.07 -14.77
CA ASN A 240 7.57 16.80 -14.90
C ASN A 240 8.41 17.24 -13.69
N ASP A 241 7.82 17.76 -12.62
CA ASP A 241 8.51 18.00 -11.35
C ASP A 241 8.18 16.92 -10.29
N THR A 242 7.34 15.94 -10.64
CA THR A 242 7.05 14.80 -9.74
C THR A 242 8.30 13.94 -9.56
N MET A 243 8.79 13.87 -8.32
CA MET A 243 10.00 13.09 -7.94
C MET A 243 9.71 11.95 -6.95
N VAL A 244 8.59 12.04 -6.23
CA VAL A 244 8.21 11.10 -5.15
C VAL A 244 6.73 10.81 -5.25
N ALA A 245 6.34 9.55 -5.03
CA ALA A 245 4.96 9.16 -4.79
C ALA A 245 4.86 8.47 -3.43
N VAL A 246 3.76 8.74 -2.74
CA VAL A 246 3.46 8.17 -1.43
C VAL A 246 2.04 7.61 -1.45
N ILE A 247 1.89 6.36 -1.05
CA ILE A 247 0.59 5.72 -0.80
C ILE A 247 0.29 5.80 0.69
N LEU A 248 -0.88 6.35 1.04
CA LEU A 248 -1.44 6.33 2.39
C LEU A 248 -2.86 5.75 2.32
N GLY A 249 -2.98 4.43 2.50
CA GLY A 249 -4.25 3.70 2.43
C GLY A 249 -4.33 2.63 3.51
N THR A 250 -4.76 1.42 3.12
CA THR A 250 -4.68 0.19 3.95
C THR A 250 -3.24 -0.21 4.27
N GLY A 251 -2.28 0.38 3.58
CA GLY A 251 -0.87 0.32 3.93
C GLY A 251 -0.22 1.62 3.53
N THR A 252 1.07 1.72 3.83
CA THR A 252 1.89 2.88 3.43
C THR A 252 3.12 2.41 2.68
N ASN A 253 3.42 3.10 1.58
CA ASN A 253 4.64 2.89 0.82
C ASN A 253 5.08 4.18 0.12
N ALA A 254 6.35 4.26 -0.27
CA ALA A 254 6.89 5.36 -1.05
C ALA A 254 7.81 4.84 -2.17
N ALA A 255 7.80 5.57 -3.28
CA ALA A 255 8.73 5.39 -4.38
C ALA A 255 9.26 6.75 -4.82
N TYR A 256 10.52 6.80 -5.23
CA TYR A 256 11.16 8.03 -5.67
C TYR A 256 12.17 7.77 -6.78
N ILE A 257 12.57 8.85 -7.46
CA ILE A 257 13.64 8.82 -8.48
C ILE A 257 14.98 8.99 -7.78
N GLU A 258 15.86 8.00 -7.92
CA GLU A 258 17.23 8.01 -7.39
C GLU A 258 18.23 8.10 -8.54
N HIS A 259 19.40 8.69 -8.30
CA HIS A 259 20.49 8.64 -9.25
C HIS A 259 21.15 7.26 -9.24
N GLY A 260 21.31 6.65 -10.42
CA GLY A 260 21.78 5.27 -10.53
C GLY A 260 23.19 5.03 -9.98
N ASP A 261 24.05 6.06 -9.94
CA ASP A 261 25.38 6.02 -9.34
C ASP A 261 25.35 6.03 -7.80
N ALA A 262 24.24 6.45 -7.21
CA ALA A 262 23.97 6.40 -5.77
C ALA A 262 23.38 5.05 -5.31
N ILE A 263 23.38 4.01 -6.17
CA ILE A 263 22.85 2.67 -5.87
C ILE A 263 23.99 1.63 -5.90
N PRO A 264 24.78 1.45 -4.82
CA PRO A 264 25.92 0.54 -4.84
C PRO A 264 25.58 -0.93 -5.13
N LYS A 265 24.37 -1.39 -4.79
CA LYS A 265 23.91 -2.75 -5.08
C LYS A 265 23.53 -2.98 -6.55
N TRP A 266 23.46 -1.92 -7.35
CA TRP A 266 23.23 -2.01 -8.78
C TRP A 266 24.56 -2.25 -9.51
N HIS A 267 24.64 -3.35 -10.25
CA HIS A 267 25.88 -3.77 -10.91
C HIS A 267 25.77 -3.80 -12.44
N ALA A 268 24.57 -3.55 -12.98
CA ALA A 268 24.37 -3.44 -14.41
C ALA A 268 24.74 -2.04 -14.92
N PRO A 269 24.89 -1.85 -16.24
CA PRO A 269 25.14 -0.54 -16.81
C PRO A 269 24.09 0.48 -16.35
N LEU A 270 24.54 1.71 -16.13
CA LEU A 270 23.62 2.80 -15.79
C LEU A 270 22.66 3.04 -16.96
N PRO A 271 21.38 3.33 -16.66
CA PRO A 271 20.44 3.79 -17.66
C PRO A 271 20.91 5.04 -18.39
N LYS A 272 20.36 5.26 -19.59
CA LYS A 272 20.68 6.46 -20.38
C LYS A 272 20.27 7.76 -19.69
N SER A 273 19.20 7.73 -18.90
CA SER A 273 18.73 8.87 -18.09
C SER A 273 19.69 9.19 -16.94
N GLY A 274 20.47 8.21 -16.47
CA GLY A 274 21.21 8.28 -15.22
C GLY A 274 20.36 8.01 -13.98
N ASP A 275 19.04 7.87 -14.14
CA ASP A 275 18.09 7.75 -13.03
C ASP A 275 17.48 6.35 -12.95
N MET A 276 17.04 5.97 -11.75
CA MET A 276 16.35 4.73 -11.47
C MET A 276 15.27 4.97 -10.43
N VAL A 277 14.04 4.53 -10.71
CA VAL A 277 12.99 4.57 -9.69
C VAL A 277 13.25 3.48 -8.65
N ILE A 278 13.15 3.85 -7.38
CA ILE A 278 13.28 2.94 -6.24
C ILE A 278 11.93 2.80 -5.54
N ASN A 279 11.52 1.55 -5.30
CA ASN A 279 10.44 1.23 -4.39
C ASN A 279 11.01 1.00 -2.98
N MET A 280 10.66 1.85 -2.02
CA MET A 280 11.30 1.82 -0.69
C MET A 280 10.85 0.63 0.16
N GLU A 281 9.60 0.18 -0.01
CA GLU A 281 8.90 -0.73 0.93
C GLU A 281 8.96 -0.18 2.37
N TRP A 282 8.67 1.12 2.52
CA TRP A 282 8.98 1.86 3.75
C TRP A 282 8.11 1.52 4.96
N GLY A 283 7.04 0.73 4.79
CA GLY A 283 6.18 0.33 5.89
C GLY A 283 6.97 -0.47 6.92
N ASN A 284 8.04 -1.12 6.49
CA ASN A 284 8.94 -1.90 7.33
C ASN A 284 10.01 -1.07 8.04
N PHE A 285 10.01 0.25 7.86
CA PHE A 285 10.88 1.15 8.62
C PHE A 285 10.67 0.99 10.13
N LYS A 286 11.76 1.07 10.89
CA LYS A 286 11.71 1.02 12.35
C LYS A 286 12.84 1.89 12.90
N SER A 287 12.51 2.71 13.90
CA SER A 287 13.48 3.56 14.59
C SER A 287 13.07 3.75 16.04
N ALA A 288 14.06 3.89 16.93
CA ALA A 288 13.82 4.26 18.33
C ALA A 288 13.23 5.68 18.47
N HIS A 289 13.29 6.49 17.41
CA HIS A 289 12.70 7.83 17.38
C HIS A 289 11.21 7.85 17.05
N LEU A 290 10.63 6.71 16.61
CA LEU A 290 9.19 6.59 16.40
C LEU A 290 8.46 6.70 17.75
N PRO A 291 7.39 7.51 17.86
CA PRO A 291 6.64 7.70 19.10
C PRO A 291 5.67 6.53 19.35
N LEU A 292 6.21 5.32 19.49
CA LEU A 292 5.43 4.11 19.72
C LEU A 292 5.01 3.99 21.20
N THR A 293 3.80 3.48 21.41
CA THR A 293 3.17 3.23 22.72
C THR A 293 3.05 1.73 23.00
N GLU A 294 2.61 1.37 24.20
CA GLU A 294 2.24 -0.01 24.53
C GLU A 294 1.11 -0.57 23.66
N PHE A 295 0.24 0.30 23.12
CA PHE A 295 -0.85 -0.13 22.24
C PHE A 295 -0.32 -0.55 20.88
N ASP A 296 0.64 0.19 20.32
CA ASP A 296 1.31 -0.17 19.07
C ASP A 296 2.07 -1.50 19.22
N GLN A 297 2.71 -1.70 20.38
CA GLN A 297 3.43 -2.95 20.69
C GLN A 297 2.48 -4.15 20.83
N ALA A 298 1.34 -3.96 21.51
CA ALA A 298 0.32 -5.01 21.63
C ALA A 298 -0.27 -5.35 20.26
N LEU A 299 -0.57 -4.32 19.45
CA LEU A 299 -1.10 -4.49 18.10
C LEU A 299 -0.11 -5.24 17.19
N ASP A 300 1.18 -4.89 17.23
CA ASP A 300 2.23 -5.59 16.49
C ASP A 300 2.35 -7.05 16.94
N ALA A 301 2.34 -7.31 18.26
CA ALA A 301 2.44 -8.65 18.82
C ALA A 301 1.26 -9.58 18.46
N GLU A 302 0.05 -9.01 18.29
CA GLU A 302 -1.15 -9.74 17.89
C GLU A 302 -1.36 -9.76 16.36
N SER A 303 -0.49 -9.09 15.60
CA SER A 303 -0.60 -9.03 14.14
C SER A 303 -0.23 -10.35 13.46
N LEU A 304 -0.60 -10.48 12.18
CA LEU A 304 -0.19 -11.63 11.36
C LEU A 304 1.33 -11.67 11.11
N ASN A 305 2.03 -10.53 11.22
CA ASN A 305 3.46 -10.42 10.94
C ASN A 305 4.21 -9.67 12.06
N PRO A 306 4.31 -10.23 13.29
CA PRO A 306 4.90 -9.50 14.40
C PRO A 306 6.35 -9.06 14.15
N GLY A 307 6.63 -7.79 14.43
CA GLY A 307 7.93 -7.15 14.26
C GLY A 307 8.25 -6.71 12.83
N GLU A 308 7.32 -6.90 11.89
CA GLU A 308 7.37 -6.38 10.53
C GLU A 308 6.36 -5.25 10.34
N GLN A 309 6.57 -4.40 9.34
CA GLN A 309 5.65 -3.32 8.98
C GLN A 309 5.35 -2.32 10.12
N VAL A 310 6.29 -2.14 11.07
CA VAL A 310 6.09 -1.30 12.27
C VAL A 310 5.67 0.14 11.93
N TYR A 311 6.31 0.77 10.94
CA TYR A 311 5.92 2.09 10.47
C TYR A 311 4.58 2.08 9.73
N GLY A 312 4.30 0.99 9.01
CA GLY A 312 3.01 0.74 8.39
C GLY A 312 1.88 0.70 9.40
N VAL A 313 2.01 -0.12 10.45
CA VAL A 313 1.01 -0.26 11.52
C VAL A 313 0.76 1.08 12.22
N ALA A 314 1.82 1.86 12.48
CA ALA A 314 1.68 3.18 13.11
C ALA A 314 0.94 4.22 12.25
N LEU A 315 0.91 4.05 10.92
CA LEU A 315 0.29 4.99 9.97
C LEU A 315 -0.93 4.42 9.23
N ASP A 316 -1.27 3.15 9.45
CA ASP A 316 -2.33 2.46 8.74
C ASP A 316 -3.70 2.92 9.25
N ILE A 317 -4.47 3.49 8.33
CA ILE A 317 -5.79 4.05 8.57
C ILE A 317 -6.78 2.96 9.01
N GLN A 318 -6.54 1.70 8.64
CA GLN A 318 -7.40 0.58 9.04
C GLN A 318 -7.40 0.39 10.56
N PHE A 319 -6.25 0.57 11.22
CA PHE A 319 -6.13 0.46 12.69
C PHE A 319 -6.54 1.74 13.42
N MET A 320 -6.56 2.90 12.76
CA MET A 320 -7.07 4.15 13.36
C MET A 320 -8.61 4.19 13.46
N ARG A 321 -9.33 3.28 12.80
CA ARG A 321 -10.80 3.23 12.76
C ARG A 321 -11.43 2.17 13.66
N SER A 322 -10.64 1.27 14.24
CA SER A 322 -11.10 0.21 15.17
C SER A 322 -11.05 0.69 16.62
#